data_AF-A0A838CWQ9-F1
#
_entry.id   AF-A0A838CWQ9-F1
#
_cell.length_a   1.000
_cell.length_b   1.000
_cell.length_c   1.000
_cell.angle_alpha   90.00
_cell.angle_beta   90.00
_cell.angle_gamma   90.00
#
_symmetry.space_group_name_H-M   'P 1'
#
loop_
_entity.id
_entity.type
_entity.pdbx_description
1 polymer ?
#
loop_
_entity_poly.entity_id
_entity_poly.type
_entity_poly.pdbx_seq_one_letter_code
_entity_poly.pdbx_strand_id
1 'polypeptide(L)' 'MQQKNGLEEQIEVLRLKMYRMYEENPQDERLLEVSQELDQLLNQYAKQDPTN' A
#
# COMPACT_ATOMS: atom_id res chain seq x y z
N MET A 1 17.40 -16.51 2.90
CA MET A 1 16.85 -15.18 3.17
C MET A 1 15.95 -14.85 2.00
N GLN A 2 14.62 -14.95 2.17
CA GLN A 2 13.67 -14.59 1.12
C GLN A 2 13.87 -13.10 0.82
N GLN A 3 14.29 -12.77 -0.40
CA GLN A 3 14.25 -11.39 -0.88
C GLN A 3 12.77 -11.00 -0.85
N LYS A 4 12.35 -10.20 0.12
CA LYS A 4 11.04 -9.55 0.05
C LYS A 4 11.04 -8.77 -1.26
N ASN A 5 10.09 -9.09 -2.13
CA ASN A 5 9.97 -8.45 -3.42
C ASN A 5 9.83 -6.94 -3.16
N GLY A 6 10.57 -6.10 -3.89
CA GLY A 6 10.53 -4.64 -3.66
C GLY A 6 9.12 -4.04 -3.74
N LEU A 7 8.17 -4.75 -4.34
CA LEU A 7 6.75 -4.42 -4.34
C LEU A 7 6.07 -4.59 -2.97
N GLU A 8 6.38 -5.64 -2.22
CA GLU A 8 5.86 -5.86 -0.86
C GLU A 8 6.33 -4.77 0.11
N GLU A 9 7.58 -4.35 -0.01
CA GLU A 9 8.15 -3.28 0.81
C GLU A 9 7.47 -1.94 0.51
N GLN A 10 7.22 -1.65 -0.78
CA GLN A 10 6.47 -0.47 -1.19
C GLN A 10 5.03 -0.48 -0.66
N ILE A 11 4.35 -1.64 -0.70
CA ILE A 11 3.00 -1.82 -0.15
C ILE A 11 2.99 -1.53 1.35
N GLU A 12 3.94 -2.09 2.12
CA GLU A 12 3.96 -1.89 3.58
C GLU A 12 4.28 -0.42 3.95
N VAL A 13 5.18 0.23 3.23
CA VAL A 13 5.47 1.67 3.42
C VAL A 13 4.22 2.51 3.16
N LEU A 14 3.49 2.26 2.07
CA LEU A 14 2.29 3.01 1.75
C LEU A 14 1.16 2.75 2.76
N ARG A 15 1.00 1.50 3.20
CA ARG A 15 0.03 1.11 4.21
C ARG A 15 0.26 1.85 5.53
N LEU A 16 1.50 1.90 6.01
CA LEU A 16 1.86 2.65 7.23
C LEU A 16 1.63 4.15 7.06
N LYS A 17 1.94 4.72 5.88
CA LYS A 17 1.67 6.12 5.56
C LYS A 17 0.17 6.44 5.62
N MET A 18 -0.67 5.59 5.02
CA MET A 18 -2.12 5.74 5.04
C MET A 18 -2.67 5.73 6.47
N TYR A 19 -2.23 4.78 7.31
CA TYR A 19 -2.68 4.71 8.71
C TYR A 19 -2.28 5.93 9.52
N ARG A 20 -1.04 6.41 9.38
CA ARG A 20 -0.61 7.64 10.06
C ARG A 20 -1.45 8.84 9.65
N MET A 21 -1.72 8.99 8.35
CA MET A 21 -2.59 10.06 7.86
C MET A 21 -4.02 9.94 8.39
N TYR A 22 -4.55 8.72 8.49
CA TYR A 22 -5.87 8.48 9.07
C TYR A 22 -5.94 8.83 10.56
N GLU A 23 -4.91 8.46 11.32
CA GLU A 23 -4.80 8.78 12.75
C GLU A 23 -4.67 10.29 13.00
N GLU A 24 -3.93 10.99 12.14
CA GLU A 24 -3.76 12.44 12.21
C GLU A 24 -5.02 13.21 11.77
N ASN A 25 -5.56 12.86 10.61
CA ASN A 25 -6.77 13.47 10.08
C ASN A 25 -7.53 12.52 9.13
N PRO A 26 -8.61 11.87 9.60
CA PRO A 26 -9.39 10.94 8.77
C PRO A 26 -10.18 11.63 7.64
N GLN A 27 -10.28 12.95 7.63
CA GLN A 27 -10.93 13.74 6.56
C GLN A 27 -9.92 14.37 5.60
N ASP A 28 -8.64 14.02 5.71
CA ASP A 28 -7.62 14.51 4.78
C ASP A 28 -7.91 13.97 3.36
N GLU A 29 -8.12 14.87 2.40
CA GLU A 29 -8.39 14.50 1.00
C GLU A 29 -7.24 13.68 0.39
N ARG A 30 -6.01 13.88 0.88
CA ARG A 30 -4.82 13.13 0.47
C ARG A 30 -4.87 11.67 0.91
N LEU A 31 -5.71 11.32 1.89
CA LEU A 31 -5.92 9.93 2.31
C LEU A 31 -6.50 9.09 1.17
N LEU A 32 -7.40 9.68 0.37
CA LEU A 32 -7.99 9.02 -0.79
C LEU A 32 -6.92 8.72 -1.85
N GLU A 33 -6.03 9.67 -2.12
CA GLU A 33 -4.93 9.50 -3.08
C GLU A 33 -3.99 8.37 -2.65
N VAL A 34 -3.59 8.34 -1.38
CA VAL A 34 -2.73 7.28 -0.83
C VAL A 34 -3.43 5.92 -0.83
N SER A 35 -4.74 5.87 -0.57
CA SER A 35 -5.53 4.64 -0.67
C SER A 35 -5.55 4.09 -2.11
N GLN A 36 -5.72 4.95 -3.11
CA GLN A 36 -5.73 4.54 -4.51
C GLN A 36 -4.37 4.04 -4.98
N GLU A 37 -3.29 4.69 -4.55
CA GLU A 37 -1.92 4.25 -4.85
C GLU A 37 -1.61 2.89 -4.19
N LEU A 38 -2.07 2.67 -2.95
CA LEU A 38 -1.95 1.38 -2.28
C LEU A 38 -2.70 0.27 -3.03
N ASP A 39 -3.94 0.54 -3.47
CA ASP A 39 -4.73 -0.40 -4.26
C ASP A 39 -4.05 -0.76 -5.59
N GLN A 40 -3.39 0.20 -6.25
CA GLN A 40 -2.65 -0.08 -7.48
C GLN A 40 -1.47 -1.03 -7.23
N LEU A 41 -0.72 -0.83 -6.15
CA LEU A 41 0.40 -1.70 -5.79
C LEU A 41 -0.09 -3.11 -5.40
N LEU A 42 -1.18 -3.20 -4.63
CA LEU A 42 -1.81 -4.48 -4.27
C LEU A 42 -2.28 -5.24 -5.51
N ASN A 43 -2.91 -4.55 -6.46
CA ASN A 43 -3.33 -5.15 -7.73
C ASN A 43 -2.15 -5.62 -8.58
N GLN A 44 -1.03 -4.90 -8.57
CA GLN A 44 0.19 -5.33 -9.24
C GLN A 44 0.78 -6.57 -8.55
N TYR A 45 0.76 -6.61 -7.22
CA TYR A 45 1.24 -7.75 -6.45
C TYR A 45 0.40 -9.01 -6.70
N ALA A 46 -0.93 -8.87 -6.66
CA ALA A 46 -1.85 -9.97 -6.97
C ALA A 46 -1.68 -10.52 -8.40
N LYS A 47 -1.28 -9.68 -9.37
CA LYS A 47 -0.95 -10.14 -10.73
C LYS A 47 0.38 -10.89 -10.79
N GLN A 48 1.33 -10.58 -9.91
CA GLN A 48 2.64 -11.22 -9.83
C GLN A 48 2.59 -12.54 -9.05
N ASP A 49 1.67 -12.67 -8.09
CA ASP A 49 1.41 -13.90 -7.34
C ASP A 49 -0.04 -14.40 -7.54
N PRO A 50 -0.36 -14.98 -8.70
CA PRO A 50 -1.72 -15.46 -9.02
C PRO A 50 -2.12 -16.77 -8.29
N THR A 51 -1.30 -17.28 -7.37
CA THR A 51 -1.44 -18.64 -6.79
C THR A 51 -1.63 -18.70 -5.27
N ASN A 52 -1.82 -17.55 -4.60
CA ASN A 52 -2.16 -17.48 -3.17
C ASN A 52 -3.66 -17.38 -2.94
#